data_AF-A0AAU8JSJ2-F1
#
_entry.id   AF-A0AAU8JSJ2-F1
#
_cell.length_a   1.000
_cell.length_b   1.000
_cell.length_c   1.000
_cell.angle_alpha   90.00
_cell.angle_beta   90.00
_cell.angle_gamma   90.00
#
_symmetry.space_group_name_H-M   'P 1'
#
loop_
_entity.id
_entity.type
_entity.pdbx_description
1 polymer ?
#
loop_
_entity_poly.entity_id
_entity_poly.type
_entity_poly.pdbx_seq_one_letter_code
_entity_poly.pdbx_strand_id
1 'polypeptide(L)' 'MSDPALIPPIPPRLPATVRCRRCGRPLHDPESRILRLGRECRRPDEPVRVLPGPQDPLPGLDP' A
#
# COMPACT_ATOMS: atom_id res chain seq x y z
N MET A 1 -23.21 30.18 16.80
CA MET A 1 -23.52 28.82 17.27
C MET A 1 -23.14 27.89 16.15
N SER A 2 -22.10 27.08 16.31
CA SER A 2 -21.60 26.20 15.24
C SER A 2 -22.53 24.99 15.11
N ASP A 3 -23.05 24.77 13.91
CA ASP A 3 -23.94 23.65 13.60
C ASP A 3 -23.17 22.31 13.73
N PRO A 4 -23.57 21.41 14.64
CA PRO A 4 -22.89 20.12 14.84
C PRO A 4 -22.96 19.21 13.59
N ALA A 5 -23.80 19.53 12.60
CA ALA A 5 -23.92 18.77 11.36
C ALA A 5 -22.72 18.91 10.40
N LEU A 6 -21.81 19.86 10.65
CA LEU A 6 -20.63 20.11 9.81
C LEU A 6 -19.37 19.37 10.26
N ILE A 7 -19.43 18.55 11.31
CA ILE A 7 -18.28 17.76 11.75
C ILE A 7 -18.19 16.52 10.84
N PRO A 8 -17.18 16.40 9.95
CA PRO A 8 -17.00 15.18 9.20
C PRO A 8 -16.77 14.02 10.17
N PRO A 9 -17.33 12.83 9.90
CA PRO A 9 -17.10 11.68 10.76
C PRO A 9 -15.61 11.44 10.90
N ILE A 10 -15.15 11.22 12.14
CA ILE A 10 -13.76 10.88 12.41
C ILE A 10 -13.45 9.62 11.60
N PRO A 11 -12.47 9.65 10.68
CA PRO A 11 -12.13 8.47 9.90
C PRO A 11 -11.73 7.35 10.88
N PRO A 12 -12.14 6.10 10.64
CA PRO A 12 -11.79 5.00 11.52
C PRO A 12 -10.28 4.97 11.71
N ARG A 13 -9.84 4.99 12.98
CA ARG A 13 -8.41 4.95 13.30
C ARG A 13 -7.83 3.67 12.71
N LEU A 14 -6.87 3.83 11.81
CA LEU A 14 -6.15 2.69 11.26
C LEU A 14 -5.34 2.05 12.41
N PRO A 15 -5.30 0.70 12.50
CA PRO A 15 -4.43 0.04 13.46
C PRO A 15 -2.98 0.49 13.23
N ALA A 16 -2.28 0.81 14.31
CA ALA A 16 -0.89 1.30 14.29
C ALA A 16 0.09 0.32 13.64
N THR A 17 -0.25 -0.98 13.61
CA THR A 17 0.55 -2.02 12.97
C THR A 17 -0.35 -2.88 12.11
N VAL A 18 0.06 -3.11 10.87
CA VAL A 18 -0.63 -3.99 9.93
C VAL A 18 0.24 -5.23 9.72
N ARG A 19 -0.37 -6.42 9.76
CA ARG A 19 0.33 -7.68 9.47
C ARG A 19 -0.12 -8.24 8.14
N CYS A 20 0.82 -8.84 7.42
CA CYS A 20 0.53 -9.64 6.24
C CYS A 20 -0.38 -10.81 6.62
N ARG A 21 -1.51 -10.99 5.93
CA ARG A 21 -2.41 -12.14 6.18
C ARG A 21 -1.80 -13.49 5.83
N ARG A 22 -0.82 -13.50 4.92
CA ARG A 22 -0.15 -14.72 4.46
C ARG A 22 1.00 -15.16 5.37
N CYS A 23 1.95 -14.28 5.68
CA CYS A 23 3.16 -14.63 6.44
C CYS A 23 3.25 -13.99 7.84
N GLY A 24 2.26 -13.20 8.25
CA GLY A 24 2.21 -12.59 9.59
C GLY A 24 3.23 -11.48 9.86
N ARG A 25 4.19 -11.24 8.94
CA ARG A 25 5.20 -10.18 9.04
C ARG A 25 4.55 -8.79 9.11
N PRO A 26 5.11 -7.85 9.89
CA PRO A 26 4.64 -6.47 9.92
C PRO A 26 4.81 -5.86 8.51
N LEU A 27 3.75 -5.26 8.00
CA LEU A 27 3.79 -4.42 6.81
C LEU A 27 4.26 -3.05 7.27
N HIS A 28 5.41 -2.63 6.74
CA HIS A 28 6.14 -1.47 7.24
C HIS A 28 5.47 -0.12 6.91
N ASP A 29 4.47 -0.10 6.01
CA ASP A 29 3.98 1.16 5.50
C ASP A 29 2.44 1.34 5.55
N PRO A 30 1.94 2.34 6.29
CA PRO A 30 0.55 2.80 6.19
C PRO A 30 0.18 3.23 4.75
N GLU A 31 1.12 3.79 3.97
CA GLU A 31 0.92 4.15 2.57
C GLU A 31 0.64 2.93 1.69
N SER A 32 1.16 1.75 2.04
CA SER A 32 0.82 0.52 1.31
C SER A 32 -0.70 0.28 1.27
N ARG A 33 -1.43 0.71 2.31
CA ARG A 33 -2.90 0.68 2.32
C ARG A 33 -3.53 1.79 1.47
N ILE A 34 -2.96 3.00 1.48
CA ILE A 34 -3.44 4.13 0.66
C ILE A 34 -3.30 3.80 -0.83
N LEU A 35 -2.16 3.19 -1.19
CA LEU A 35 -1.85 2.70 -2.54
C LEU A 35 -2.56 1.39 -2.91
N ARG A 36 -3.39 0.83 -2.00
CA ARG A 36 -4.11 -0.44 -2.17
C ARG A 36 -3.20 -1.64 -2.50
N LEU A 37 -1.92 -1.58 -2.10
CA LEU A 37 -1.06 -2.74 -2.10
C LEU A 37 -1.71 -3.76 -1.14
N GLY A 38 -2.03 -4.94 -1.65
CA GLY A 38 -2.88 -5.92 -0.98
C GLY A 38 -2.41 -6.27 0.44
N ARG A 39 -3.29 -6.87 1.24
CA ARG A 39 -2.99 -7.28 2.65
C ARG A 39 -1.99 -8.44 2.75
N GLU A 40 -1.45 -8.89 1.64
CA GLU A 40 -0.65 -10.09 1.50
C GLU A 40 0.63 -9.78 0.75
N CYS A 41 1.73 -10.37 1.20
CA CYS A 41 2.98 -10.31 0.48
C CYS A 41 2.82 -11.04 -0.86
N ARG A 42 3.27 -10.39 -1.93
CA ARG A 42 3.32 -11.00 -3.26
C ARG A 42 4.26 -12.21 -3.23
N ARG A 43 3.84 -13.28 -3.89
CA ARG A 43 4.64 -14.50 -4.06
C ARG A 43 5.63 -14.33 -5.23
N PRO A 44 6.81 -14.98 -5.22
CA PRO A 44 7.72 -14.93 -6.38
C PRO A 44 7.07 -15.43 -7.67
N ASP A 45 6.13 -16.38 -7.55
CA ASP A 45 5.35 -16.97 -8.63
C ASP A 45 4.13 -16.12 -9.06
N GLU A 46 3.80 -15.05 -8.33
CA GLU A 46 2.66 -14.21 -8.69
C GLU A 46 3.02 -13.25 -9.84
N PRO A 47 2.25 -13.24 -10.94
CA PRO A 47 2.58 -12.45 -12.12
C PRO A 47 2.58 -10.95 -11.81
N VAL A 48 3.66 -10.28 -12.20
CA VAL A 48 3.76 -8.82 -12.16
C VAL A 48 3.09 -8.27 -13.41
N ARG A 49 2.14 -7.34 -13.24
CA ARG A 49 1.68 -6.53 -14.38
C ARG A 49 2.84 -5.65 -14.85
N VAL A 50 3.43 -6.02 -15.97
CA VAL A 50 4.32 -5.15 -16.73
C VAL A 50 3.44 -4.15 -17.45
N LEU A 51 3.55 -2.87 -17.10
CA LEU A 51 2.85 -1.81 -17.82
C LEU A 51 3.67 -1.49 -19.08
N PRO A 52 3.05 -1.47 -20.27
CA PRO A 52 3.76 -1.08 -21.48
C PRO A 52 4.14 0.40 -21.41
N GLY A 53 5.39 0.72 -21.74
CA GLY A 53 5.90 2.08 -21.77
C GLY A 53 7.43 2.12 -21.67
N PRO A 54 8.07 3.24 -22.07
CA PRO A 54 9.48 3.43 -21.80
C PRO A 54 9.71 3.46 -20.28
N GLN A 55 10.72 2.73 -19.83
CA GLN A 55 11.20 2.79 -18.45
C GLN A 55 12.61 3.35 -18.46
N ASP A 56 12.90 4.22 -17.49
CA ASP A 56 14.26 4.71 -17.30
C ASP A 56 15.18 3.55 -16.88
N PRO A 57 16.43 3.51 -17.35
CA PRO A 57 17.38 2.49 -16.94
C PRO A 57 17.67 2.61 -15.44
N LEU A 58 17.78 1.46 -14.78
CA LEU A 58 18.22 1.43 -13.40
C LEU A 58 19.71 1.81 -13.33
N PRO A 59 20.13 2.70 -12.42
CA PRO A 59 21.54 3.07 -12.28
C PRO A 59 22.40 1.83 -12.00
N GLY A 60 23.46 1.63 -12.79
CA GLY A 60 24.40 0.53 -12.61
C GLY A 60 23.96 -0.84 -13.15
N LEU A 61 22.83 -0.89 -13.86
CA LEU A 61 22.42 -2.04 -14.67
C LEU A 61 22.57 -1.66 -16.14
N ASP A 62 23.79 -1.80 -16.67
CA ASP A 62 23.99 -1.80 -18.12
C ASP A 62 23.46 -3.12 -18.73
N PRO A 63 22.90 -3.10 -19.94
CA PRO A 63 22.30 -4.27 -20.59
C PRO A 63 23.30 -5.40 -20.88
#